data_AF-A0A9E4T1I7-F1
#
_entry.id   AF-A0A9E4T1I7-F1
#
_cell.length_a   1.000
_cell.length_b   1.000
_cell.length_c   1.000
_cell.angle_alpha   90.00
_cell.angle_beta   90.00
_cell.angle_gamma   90.00
#
_symmetry.space_group_name_H-M   'P 1'
#
loop_
_entity.id
_entity.type
_entity.pdbx_description
1 polymer ?
#
loop_
_entity_poly.entity_id
_entity_poly.type
_entity_poly.pdbx_seq_one_letter_code
_entity_poly.pdbx_strand_id
1 'polypeptide(L)' 'MSQEDRSENAGPLTGYRVLDFGWVLAGALPGMVLADMGAEVLKVESRQRMDYMRLGRPIIGDEPDP' A
#
# COMPACT_ATOMS: atom_id res chain seq x y z
N MET A 1 20.96 5.98 17.71
CA MET A 1 20.60 5.65 16.33
C MET A 1 20.78 6.92 15.51
N SER A 2 21.98 7.09 14.95
CA SER A 2 22.40 8.28 14.20
C SER A 2 21.59 8.38 12.90
N GLN A 3 21.17 9.60 12.56
CA GLN A 3 20.24 9.92 11.47
C GLN A 3 20.88 9.92 10.07
N GLU A 4 22.09 9.42 9.92
CA GLU A 4 22.94 9.69 8.73
C GLU A 4 22.84 8.63 7.62
N ASP A 5 22.12 7.52 7.82
CA ASP A 5 22.08 6.40 6.86
C ASP A 5 20.83 6.40 5.94
N ARG A 6 20.07 7.51 5.89
CA ARG A 6 18.76 7.55 5.20
C ARG A 6 18.79 8.09 3.77
N SER A 7 19.93 8.56 3.25
CA SER A 7 19.93 9.44 2.07
C SER A 7 20.70 8.97 0.84
N GLU A 8 21.26 7.77 0.77
CA GLU A 8 22.08 7.42 -0.41
C GLU A 8 21.30 6.81 -1.60
N ASN A 9 20.01 6.49 -1.46
CA ASN A 9 19.14 6.23 -2.63
C ASN A 9 17.64 6.39 -2.34
N ALA A 10 17.30 7.47 -1.65
CA ALA A 10 15.95 7.83 -1.25
C ALA A 10 15.12 8.31 -2.47
N GLY A 11 14.04 7.61 -2.83
CA GLY A 11 13.15 8.00 -3.93
C GLY A 11 12.61 9.44 -3.80
N PRO A 12 12.07 10.05 -4.87
CA PRO A 12 11.74 11.48 -4.92
C PRO A 12 10.70 11.96 -3.89
N LEU A 13 9.95 11.04 -3.26
CA LEU A 13 8.99 11.34 -2.19
C LEU A 13 9.47 10.95 -0.80
N THR A 14 10.77 10.72 -0.62
CA THR A 14 11.32 10.43 0.70
C THR A 14 11.06 11.56 1.68
N GLY A 15 10.62 11.20 2.89
CA GLY A 15 10.25 12.13 3.95
C GLY A 15 8.79 12.59 3.93
N TYR A 16 8.04 12.26 2.87
CA TYR A 16 6.60 12.50 2.84
C TYR A 16 5.83 11.32 3.47
N ARG A 17 4.76 11.65 4.18
CA ARG A 17 3.81 10.69 4.76
C ARG A 17 2.45 10.90 4.11
N VAL A 18 1.81 9.84 3.65
CA VAL A 18 0.55 9.87 2.91
C VAL A 18 -0.46 8.96 3.62
N LEU A 19 -1.68 9.46 3.82
CA LEU A 19 -2.81 8.65 4.28
C LEU A 19 -3.62 8.18 3.06
N ASP A 20 -3.66 6.87 2.83
CA ASP A 20 -4.46 6.25 1.76
C ASP A 20 -5.80 5.76 2.31
N PHE A 21 -6.88 6.40 1.87
CA PHE A 21 -8.27 6.02 2.14
C PHE A 21 -8.97 5.39 0.93
N GLY A 22 -8.23 5.10 -0.14
CA GLY A 22 -8.74 4.48 -1.37
C GLY A 22 -9.11 3.01 -1.15
N TRP A 23 -10.03 2.49 -1.96
CA TRP A 23 -10.54 1.12 -1.87
C TRP A 23 -10.38 0.42 -3.21
N VAL A 24 -10.19 -0.89 -3.17
CA VAL A 24 -10.03 -1.72 -4.37
C VAL A 24 -8.84 -1.19 -5.20
N LEU A 25 -8.74 -1.63 -6.46
CA LEU A 25 -7.60 -1.31 -7.30
C LEU A 25 -7.46 0.18 -7.59
N ALA A 26 -8.51 0.84 -8.09
CA ALA A 26 -8.41 2.24 -8.51
C ALA A 26 -8.09 3.20 -7.35
N GLY A 27 -8.58 2.90 -6.13
CA GLY A 27 -8.31 3.72 -4.96
C GLY A 27 -6.93 3.48 -4.35
N ALA A 28 -6.46 2.22 -4.30
CA ALA A 28 -5.18 1.89 -3.68
C ALA A 28 -3.96 2.11 -4.61
N LEU A 29 -4.16 2.06 -5.94
CA LEU A 29 -3.09 2.22 -6.92
C LEU A 29 -2.24 3.49 -6.74
N PRO A 30 -2.83 4.68 -6.56
CA PRO A 30 -2.05 5.89 -6.33
C PRO A 30 -1.15 5.77 -5.10
N GLY A 31 -1.64 5.19 -4.00
CA GLY A 31 -0.85 4.96 -2.79
C GLY A 31 0.37 4.08 -3.05
N MET A 32 0.22 3.01 -3.84
CA MET A 32 1.33 2.14 -4.23
C MET A 32 2.40 2.89 -5.03
N VAL A 33 1.99 3.68 -6.03
CA VAL A 33 2.93 4.47 -6.84
C VAL A 33 3.69 5.51 -6.00
N LEU A 34 3.03 6.13 -5.02
CA LEU A 34 3.67 7.07 -4.09
C LEU A 34 4.68 6.35 -3.17
N ALA A 35 4.36 5.14 -2.72
CA ALA A 35 5.26 4.31 -1.91
C ALA A 35 6.51 3.88 -2.71
N ASP A 36 6.34 3.49 -3.98
CA ASP A 36 7.46 3.15 -4.87
C ASP A 36 8.41 4.35 -5.09
N MET A 37 7.87 5.57 -5.03
CA MET A 37 8.65 6.81 -5.06
C MET A 37 9.27 7.19 -3.71
N GLY A 38 9.12 6.38 -2.66
CA GLY A 38 9.77 6.57 -1.36
C GLY A 38 8.91 7.22 -0.28
N ALA A 39 7.62 7.44 -0.50
CA ALA A 39 6.73 7.96 0.54
C ALA A 39 6.39 6.89 1.60
N GLU A 40 6.21 7.31 2.85
CA GLU A 40 5.57 6.47 3.88
C GLU A 40 4.05 6.51 3.68
N VAL A 41 3.49 5.46 3.10
CA VAL A 41 2.05 5.39 2.82
C VAL A 41 1.35 4.52 3.86
N LEU A 42 0.44 5.13 4.62
CA LEU A 42 -0.36 4.44 5.63
C LEU A 42 -1.76 4.18 5.07
N LYS A 43 -2.09 2.89 4.91
CA LYS A 43 -3.42 2.45 4.54
C LYS A 43 -4.37 2.60 5.73
N VAL A 44 -5.44 3.38 5.55
CA VAL A 44 -6.46 3.60 6.57
C VAL A 44 -7.74 2.89 6.17
N GLU A 45 -8.14 1.90 6.95
CA GLU A 45 -9.31 1.06 6.68
C GLU A 45 -10.28 1.03 7.86
N SER A 46 -11.55 0.78 7.54
CA SER A 46 -12.56 0.55 8.56
C SER A 46 -12.43 -0.85 9.14
N ARG A 47 -12.49 -0.96 10.47
CA ARG A 47 -12.57 -2.26 11.16
C ARG A 47 -13.85 -3.02 10.84
N GLN A 48 -14.94 -2.31 10.50
CA GLN A 48 -16.24 -2.91 10.18
C GLN A 48 -16.38 -3.30 8.72
N ARG A 49 -15.63 -2.63 7.83
CA ARG A 49 -15.68 -2.82 6.38
C ARG A 49 -14.26 -2.71 5.83
N MET A 50 -13.56 -3.84 5.79
CA MET A 50 -12.22 -3.92 5.23
C MET A 50 -12.24 -3.76 3.72
N ASP A 51 -11.13 -3.34 3.12
CA ASP A 51 -11.00 -3.31 1.66
C ASP A 51 -11.24 -4.71 1.08
N TYR A 52 -12.06 -4.82 0.03
CA TYR A 52 -12.36 -6.09 -0.64
C TYR A 52 -11.10 -6.78 -1.17
N MET A 53 -10.03 -6.03 -1.46
CA MET A 53 -8.75 -6.60 -1.86
C MET A 53 -8.10 -7.45 -0.76
N ARG A 54 -8.51 -7.31 0.51
CA ARG A 54 -8.09 -8.20 1.60
C ARG A 54 -8.84 -9.53 1.64
N LEU A 55 -10.00 -9.58 1.00
CA LEU A 55 -10.91 -10.72 1.04
C LEU A 55 -10.77 -11.62 -0.20
N GLY A 56 -10.10 -11.14 -1.24
CA GLY A 56 -9.79 -11.92 -2.43
C GLY A 56 -8.94 -13.13 -2.05
N ARG A 57 -9.44 -14.33 -2.37
CA ARG A 57 -8.65 -15.56 -2.27
C ARG A 57 -7.85 -15.74 -3.54
N PRO A 58 -6.59 -16.21 -3.46
CA PRO A 58 -5.87 -16.64 -4.65
C PRO A 58 -6.68 -17.70 -5.38
N ILE A 59 -6.84 -17.56 -6.68
CA ILE A 59 -7.33 -18.65 -7.52
C ILE A 59 -6.15 -19.61 -7.67
N ILE A 60 -6.25 -20.81 -7.10
CA ILE A 60 -5.22 -21.84 -7.15
C ILE A 60 -5.68 -22.92 -8.12
N GLY A 61 -5.06 -22.99 -9.29
CA GLY A 61 -5.48 -23.91 -10.36
C GLY A 61 -6.80 -23.49 -10.99
N ASP A 62 -7.49 -24.45 -11.60
CA ASP A 62 -8.71 -24.21 -12.38
C ASP A 62 -9.99 -24.56 -11.62
N GLU A 63 -9.86 -25.16 -10.43
CA GLU A 63 -10.99 -25.55 -9.58
C GLU A 63 -11.45 -24.38 -8.68
N PRO A 64 -12.75 -24.06 -8.65
CA PRO A 64 -13.28 -23.09 -7.70
C PRO A 64 -13.04 -23.55 -6.24
N ASP A 65 -12.61 -22.64 -5.37
CA ASP A 65 -12.62 -22.84 -3.91
C ASP A 65 -14.09 -23.14 -3.50
N PRO A 66 -14.38 -24.21 -2.72
CA PRO A 66 -15.74 -24.65 -2.42
C PRO A 66 -16.63 -23.62 -1.71
#